data_AF-A0AA96D1L5-F1
#
_entry.id   AF-A0AA96D1L5-F1
#
_cell.length_a   1.000
_cell.length_b   1.000
_cell.length_c   1.000
_cell.angle_alpha   90.00
_cell.angle_beta   90.00
_cell.angle_gamma   90.00
#
_symmetry.space_group_name_H-M   'P 1'
#
loop_
_entity.id
_entity.type
_entity.pdbx_description
1 polymer ?
#
loop_
_entity_poly.entity_id
_entity_poly.type
_entity_poly.pdbx_seq_one_letter_code
_entity_poly.pdbx_strand_id
1 'polypeptide(L)'
;MYLSHQTTKDYRVLVKVYDELKLGDNEFNIKILYQNKPLDKVNVNLKVYKPNGEVVEYNSNKVNDKKNYSFNVTLSEKGEYGYVITYNIMTGGVTRTSKGSFAFN
;
A
#
# COMPACT_ATOMS: atom_id res chain seq x y z
N MET A 1 3.25 -2.53 13.09
CA MET A 1 3.75 -1.15 12.95
C MET A 1 3.06 -0.48 11.75
N TYR A 2 2.84 0.84 11.73
CA TYR A 2 2.36 1.53 10.51
C TYR A 2 3.58 2.04 9.73
N LEU A 3 3.64 1.77 8.42
CA LEU A 3 4.74 2.23 7.56
C LEU A 3 4.53 3.65 7.05
N SER A 4 3.27 4.07 6.85
CA SER A 4 2.95 5.48 6.62
C SER A 4 1.50 5.82 6.91
N HIS A 5 1.27 7.12 7.02
CA HIS A 5 -0.02 7.73 7.13
C HIS A 5 -0.04 9.02 6.30
N GLN A 6 -0.89 9.09 5.27
CA GLN A 6 -1.06 10.28 4.42
C GLN A 6 -2.51 10.72 4.35
N THR A 7 -2.73 12.03 4.36
CA THR A 7 -4.07 12.65 4.32
C THR A 7 -4.14 13.69 3.19
N THR A 8 -5.20 13.65 2.38
CA THR A 8 -5.51 14.67 1.36
C THR A 8 -7.00 15.04 1.40
N LYS A 9 -7.30 16.26 1.89
CA LYS A 9 -8.65 16.83 2.07
C LYS A 9 -9.61 15.94 2.90
N ASP A 10 -10.11 14.88 2.29
CA ASP A 10 -11.05 13.90 2.87
C ASP A 10 -10.53 12.46 2.85
N TYR A 11 -9.41 12.21 2.17
CA TYR A 11 -8.89 10.86 1.93
C TYR A 11 -7.71 10.59 2.82
N ARG A 12 -7.65 9.36 3.34
CA ARG A 12 -6.54 8.90 4.18
C ARG A 12 -6.10 7.51 3.73
N VAL A 13 -4.78 7.33 3.58
CA VAL A 13 -4.16 6.03 3.28
C VAL A 13 -3.32 5.62 4.48
N LEU A 14 -3.57 4.40 4.94
CA LEU A 14 -2.88 3.76 6.04
C LEU A 14 -2.18 2.51 5.53
N VAL A 15 -0.88 2.42 5.75
CA VAL A 15 -0.08 1.23 5.39
C VAL A 15 0.38 0.55 6.66
N LYS A 16 0.10 -0.75 6.77
CA LYS A 16 0.49 -1.61 7.88
C LYS A 16 1.17 -2.87 7.38
N VAL A 17 2.06 -3.38 8.22
CA VAL A 17 2.52 -4.77 8.15
C VAL A 17 2.16 -5.42 9.48
N TYR A 18 1.60 -6.63 9.43
CA TYR A 18 1.14 -7.33 10.63
C TYR A 18 2.28 -7.99 11.42
N ASP A 19 3.32 -8.43 10.73
CA ASP A 19 4.52 -9.03 11.31
C ASP A 19 5.75 -8.13 11.15
N GLU A 20 6.86 -8.51 11.79
CA GLU A 20 8.17 -7.96 11.48
C GLU A 20 8.54 -8.31 10.04
N LEU A 21 9.06 -7.31 9.31
CA LEU A 21 9.53 -7.51 7.95
C LEU A 21 10.67 -8.54 7.96
N LYS A 22 10.59 -9.51 7.06
CA LYS A 22 11.60 -10.57 6.88
C LYS A 22 11.90 -10.77 5.40
N LEU A 23 12.98 -11.49 5.10
CA LEU A 23 13.24 -11.89 3.71
C LEU A 23 12.12 -12.81 3.20
N GLY A 24 11.74 -12.64 1.93
CA GLY A 24 10.65 -13.35 1.30
C GLY A 24 9.36 -12.54 1.26
N ASP A 25 8.22 -13.23 1.31
CA ASP A 25 6.91 -12.61 1.15
C ASP A 25 6.41 -12.01 2.47
N ASN A 26 6.04 -10.73 2.42
CA ASN A 26 5.54 -9.97 3.55
C ASN A 26 4.16 -9.41 3.23
N GLU A 27 3.22 -9.54 4.15
CA GLU A 27 1.85 -9.07 3.94
C GLU A 27 1.73 -7.56 4.23
N PHE A 28 1.65 -6.78 3.15
CA PHE A 28 1.38 -5.35 3.18
C PHE A 28 -0.12 -5.09 3.13
N ASN A 29 -0.61 -4.40 4.14
CA ASN A 29 -2.02 -4.07 4.29
C ASN A 29 -2.24 -2.57 4.08
N ILE A 30 -3.02 -2.24 3.06
CA ILE A 30 -3.39 -0.86 2.72
C ILE A 30 -4.85 -0.64 3.08
N LYS A 31 -5.14 0.36 3.90
CA LYS A 31 -6.50 0.81 4.19
C LYS A 31 -6.69 2.22 3.66
N ILE A 32 -7.71 2.38 2.81
CA ILE A 32 -8.08 3.66 2.22
C ILE A 32 -9.38 4.10 2.89
N LEU A 33 -9.40 5.33 3.36
CA LEU A 33 -10.54 5.93 4.03
C LEU A 33 -10.98 7.20 3.29
N TYR A 34 -12.28 7.40 3.17
CA TYR A 34 -12.90 8.68 2.81
C TYR A 34 -13.76 9.15 3.98
N GLN A 35 -13.46 10.33 4.54
CA GLN A 35 -14.16 10.87 5.72
C GLN A 35 -14.25 9.83 6.87
N ASN A 36 -13.15 9.10 7.09
CA ASN A 36 -13.01 8.00 8.07
C ASN A 36 -13.81 6.71 7.77
N LYS A 37 -14.53 6.62 6.65
CA LYS A 37 -15.18 5.39 6.20
C LYS A 37 -14.26 4.60 5.26
N PRO A 38 -14.13 3.27 5.43
CA PRO A 38 -13.41 2.43 4.47
C PRO A 38 -13.93 2.58 3.05
N LEU A 39 -13.02 2.82 2.12
CA LEU A 39 -13.30 2.73 0.69
C LEU A 39 -13.01 1.30 0.24
N ASP A 40 -14.07 0.52 0.20
CA ASP A 40 -14.06 -0.84 -0.34
C ASP A 40 -14.48 -0.79 -1.83
N LYS A 41 -13.99 -1.73 -2.66
CA LYS A 41 -14.30 -1.86 -4.10
C LYS A 41 -13.64 -0.84 -5.06
N VAL A 42 -12.57 -0.18 -4.63
CA VAL A 42 -11.67 0.54 -5.55
C VAL A 42 -10.56 -0.37 -6.07
N ASN A 43 -10.10 -0.14 -7.30
CA ASN A 43 -8.87 -0.75 -7.81
C ASN A 43 -7.69 -0.04 -7.13
N VAL A 44 -6.86 -0.81 -6.42
CA VAL A 44 -5.66 -0.34 -5.75
C VAL A 44 -4.45 -0.97 -6.42
N ASN A 45 -3.53 -0.13 -6.82
CA ASN A 45 -2.25 -0.49 -7.35
C ASN A 45 -1.15 -0.07 -6.37
N LEU A 46 -0.23 -0.98 -6.09
CA LEU A 46 0.93 -0.77 -5.24
C LEU A 46 2.19 -1.01 -6.08
N LYS A 47 3.01 0.02 -6.26
CA LYS A 47 4.37 -0.10 -6.79
C LYS A 47 5.35 -0.07 -5.63
N VAL A 48 6.28 -1.02 -5.60
CA VAL A 48 7.37 -1.10 -4.63
C VAL A 48 8.69 -0.96 -5.38
N TYR A 49 9.49 0.00 -4.95
CA TYR A 49 10.82 0.31 -5.46
C TYR A 49 11.83 -0.33 -4.51
N LYS A 50 12.56 -1.34 -5.01
CA LYS A 50 13.58 -2.06 -4.26
C LYS A 50 14.88 -1.25 -4.17
N PRO A 51 15.76 -1.56 -3.19
CA PRO A 51 17.07 -0.91 -3.06
C PRO A 51 17.95 -1.05 -4.31
N ASN A 52 17.89 -2.19 -5.00
CA ASN A 52 18.61 -2.43 -6.27
C ASN A 52 18.04 -1.66 -7.49
N GLY A 53 16.99 -0.87 -7.33
CA GLY A 53 16.34 -0.11 -8.40
C GLY A 53 15.24 -0.86 -9.16
N GLU A 54 15.00 -2.14 -8.85
CA GLU A 54 13.88 -2.91 -9.42
C GLU A 54 12.54 -2.36 -8.92
N VAL A 55 11.53 -2.39 -9.79
CA VAL A 55 10.16 -2.00 -9.46
C VAL A 55 9.24 -3.20 -9.62
N VAL A 56 8.48 -3.50 -8.57
CA VAL A 56 7.46 -4.56 -8.58
C VAL A 56 6.09 -3.94 -8.37
N GLU A 57 5.12 -4.40 -9.15
CA GLU A 57 3.77 -3.85 -9.17
C GLU A 57 2.74 -4.90 -8.75
N TYR A 58 1.86 -4.53 -7.83
CA TYR A 58 0.81 -5.36 -7.28
C TYR A 58 -0.54 -4.68 -7.48
N ASN A 59 -1.58 -5.45 -7.79
CA ASN A 59 -2.92 -4.94 -8.04
C ASN A 59 -3.95 -5.73 -7.24
N SER A 60 -4.91 -5.04 -6.63
CA SER A 60 -6.04 -5.65 -5.96
C SER A 60 -7.27 -4.76 -6.01
N ASN A 61 -8.44 -5.38 -6.15
CA ASN A 61 -9.74 -4.74 -5.98
C ASN A 61 -10.57 -5.36 -4.85
N LYS A 62 -9.98 -6.31 -4.12
CA LYS A 62 -10.62 -7.04 -3.02
C LYS A 62 -10.02 -6.59 -1.69
N VAL A 63 -10.89 -6.46 -0.70
CA VAL A 63 -10.49 -6.24 0.69
C VAL A 63 -10.67 -7.53 1.50
N ASN A 64 -9.85 -7.72 2.51
CA ASN A 64 -10.01 -8.79 3.49
C ASN A 64 -11.11 -8.46 4.53
N ASP A 65 -11.35 -9.37 5.47
CA ASP A 65 -12.36 -9.21 6.54
C ASP A 65 -12.14 -7.97 7.42
N LYS A 66 -10.90 -7.47 7.47
CA LYS A 66 -10.50 -6.26 8.21
C LYS A 66 -10.60 -4.97 7.37
N LYS A 67 -11.15 -5.05 6.15
CA LYS A 67 -11.27 -3.93 5.19
C LYS A 67 -9.92 -3.36 4.76
N ASN A 68 -8.91 -4.21 4.60
CA ASN A 68 -7.63 -3.85 4.01
C ASN A 68 -7.47 -4.51 2.63
N TYR A 69 -6.77 -3.82 1.75
CA TYR A 69 -6.16 -4.41 0.57
C TYR A 69 -4.85 -5.09 0.99
N SER A 70 -4.78 -6.41 0.90
CA SER A 70 -3.60 -7.21 1.27
C SER A 70 -2.77 -7.53 0.03
N PHE A 71 -1.46 -7.32 0.12
CA PHE A 71 -0.48 -7.58 -0.92
C PHE A 71 0.68 -8.38 -0.33
N ASN A 72 1.09 -9.46 -0.99
CA ASN A 72 2.31 -10.17 -0.63
C ASN A 72 3.47 -9.52 -1.36
N VAL A 73 4.24 -8.70 -0.64
CA VAL A 73 5.40 -7.98 -1.18
C VAL A 73 6.66 -8.78 -0.93
N THR A 74 7.38 -9.08 -2.00
CA THR A 74 8.65 -9.80 -1.91
C THR A 74 9.79 -8.85 -1.54
N LEU A 75 10.42 -9.09 -0.38
CA LEU A 75 11.64 -8.42 0.06
C LEU A 75 12.84 -9.35 -0.16
N SER A 76 13.81 -8.89 -0.95
CA SER A 76 14.94 -9.70 -1.41
C SER A 76 16.31 -9.29 -0.84
N GLU A 77 16.43 -8.07 -0.32
CA GLU A 77 17.70 -7.51 0.14
C GLU A 77 17.47 -6.46 1.22
N LYS A 78 18.46 -6.21 2.06
CA LYS A 78 18.39 -5.13 3.06
C LYS A 78 18.51 -3.77 2.38
N GLY A 79 17.80 -2.77 2.89
CA GLY A 79 17.89 -1.39 2.41
C GLY A 79 16.59 -0.61 2.55
N GLU A 80 16.55 0.56 1.92
CA GLU A 80 15.36 1.40 1.88
C GLU A 80 14.48 1.05 0.68
N TYR A 81 13.24 0.69 0.97
CA TYR A 81 12.22 0.41 -0.02
C TYR A 81 11.29 1.62 -0.15
N GLY A 82 11.07 2.08 -1.37
CA GLY A 82 10.05 3.07 -1.69
C GLY A 82 8.74 2.39 -2.08
N TYR A 83 7.61 3.08 -1.92
CA TYR A 83 6.35 2.64 -2.52
C TYR A 83 5.45 3.77 -2.96
N VAL A 84 4.61 3.46 -3.95
CA VAL A 84 3.57 4.34 -4.48
C VAL A 84 2.27 3.53 -4.55
N ILE A 85 1.23 4.06 -3.93
CA ILE A 85 -0.12 3.51 -3.94
C ILE A 85 -0.97 4.41 -4.82
N THR A 86 -1.60 3.84 -5.85
CA THR A 86 -2.59 4.54 -6.67
C THR A 86 -3.95 3.87 -6.58
N TYR A 87 -5.02 4.67 -6.56
CA TYR A 87 -6.38 4.15 -6.50
C TYR A 87 -7.37 5.07 -7.21
N ASN A 88 -8.43 4.49 -7.77
CA ASN A 88 -9.51 5.22 -8.42
C ASN A 88 -10.86 4.89 -7.78
N ILE A 89 -11.59 5.94 -7.42
CA ILE A 89 -12.82 5.90 -6.63
C ILE A 89 -14.09 5.52 -7.41
N MET A 90 -14.06 5.41 -8.74
CA MET A 90 -15.11 4.84 -9.62
C MET A 90 -14.78 5.16 -11.10
N THR A 91 -15.53 4.59 -12.06
CA THR A 91 -15.40 4.92 -13.49
C THR A 91 -15.55 6.43 -13.72
N GLY A 92 -14.50 7.07 -14.27
CA GLY A 92 -14.45 8.52 -14.50
C GLY A 92 -13.88 9.36 -13.35
N GLY A 93 -13.49 8.75 -12.23
CA GLY A 93 -12.84 9.43 -11.11
C GLY A 93 -11.37 9.79 -11.36
N VAL A 94 -10.87 10.77 -10.61
CA VAL A 94 -9.45 11.15 -10.61
C VAL A 94 -8.63 10.09 -9.86
N THR A 95 -7.57 9.58 -10.50
CA THR A 95 -6.59 8.71 -9.84
C THR A 95 -5.89 9.46 -8.72
N ARG A 96 -5.92 8.89 -7.52
CA ARG A 96 -5.24 9.43 -6.34
C ARG A 96 -3.97 8.64 -6.07
N THR A 97 -2.96 9.32 -5.51
CA THR A 97 -1.64 8.75 -5.26
C THR A 97 -1.20 9.02 -3.82
N SER A 98 -0.56 8.04 -3.19
CA SER A 98 0.04 8.10 -1.85
C SER A 98 1.43 7.46 -1.92
N LYS A 99 2.47 8.08 -1.34
CA LYS A 99 3.86 7.62 -1.46
C LYS A 99 4.57 7.51 -0.12
N GLY A 100 5.40 6.51 0.11
CA GLY A 100 6.18 6.40 1.34
C GLY A 100 7.43 5.56 1.14
N SER A 101 8.18 5.36 2.22
CA SER A 101 9.30 4.43 2.26
C SER A 101 9.36 3.69 3.59
N PHE A 102 10.09 2.59 3.62
CA PHE A 102 10.41 1.84 4.83
C PHE A 102 11.80 1.23 4.71
N ALA A 103 12.53 1.18 5.83
CA ALA A 103 13.80 0.48 5.92
C ALA A 103 13.54 -1.00 6.24
N PHE A 104 14.27 -1.89 5.56
CA PHE A 104 14.33 -3.31 5.88
C PHE A 104 15.79 -3.67 6.21
N ASN A 105 15.99 -4.21 7.42
CA ASN A 105 17.30 -4.43 8.04
C ASN A 105 17.68 -5.89 8.17
#